data_AF-A0A6J6PBC2-F1
#
_entry.id   AF-A0A6J6PBC2-F1
#
_cell.length_a   1.000
_cell.length_b   1.000
_cell.length_c   1.000
_cell.angle_alpha   90.00
_cell.angle_beta   90.00
_cell.angle_gamma   90.00
#
_symmetry.space_group_name_H-M   'P 1'
#
loop_
_entity.id
_entity.type
_entity.pdbx_description
1 polymer ?
#
loop_
_entity_poly.entity_id
_entity_poly.type
_entity_poly.pdbx_seq_one_letter_code
_entity_poly.pdbx_strand_id
1 'polypeptide(L)' 'MSYVVAFARFWWDFVVGDDWRTAVMVVAAIGATALAARGDVSAWWVMPAAVAGVLYLSLRRATGR' A
#
# COMPACT_ATOMS: atom_id res chain seq x y z
N MET A 1 2.12 4.65 29.76
CA MET A 1 1.77 5.27 28.46
C MET A 1 0.25 5.29 28.36
N SER A 2 -0.37 6.41 27.97
CA SER A 2 -1.84 6.46 27.89
C SER A 2 -2.33 5.49 26.82
N TYR A 3 -3.49 4.86 27.05
CA TYR A 3 -4.09 3.90 26.10
C TYR A 3 -4.25 4.48 24.68
N VAL A 4 -4.48 5.79 24.58
CA VAL A 4 -4.59 6.52 23.30
C VAL A 4 -3.27 6.50 22.52
N VAL A 5 -2.14 6.70 23.20
CA VAL A 5 -0.82 6.67 22.55
C VAL A 5 -0.47 5.26 22.08
N ALA A 6 -0.79 4.25 22.88
CA ALA A 6 -0.58 2.85 22.49
C ALA A 6 -1.44 2.47 21.27
N PHE A 7 -2.69 2.94 21.22
CA PHE A 7 -3.59 2.70 20.10
C PHE A 7 -3.10 3.36 18.80
N ALA A 8 -2.73 4.65 18.85
CA ALA A 8 -2.24 5.35 17.66
C ALA A 8 -0.94 4.73 17.12
N ARG A 9 -0.03 4.36 18.03
CA ARG A 9 1.23 3.71 17.65
C ARG A 9 1.01 2.31 17.07
N PHE A 10 0.05 1.55 17.60
CA PHE A 10 -0.34 0.26 17.02
C PHE A 10 -0.81 0.42 15.57
N TRP A 11 -1.69 1.39 15.29
CA TRP A 11 -2.15 1.63 13.92
C TRP A 11 -1.02 2.07 12.99
N TRP A 12 -0.09 2.89 13.48
CA TRP A 12 1.10 3.26 12.72
C TRP A 12 1.96 2.04 12.39
N ASP A 13 2.30 1.23 13.40
CA ASP A 13 3.13 0.03 13.23
C ASP A 13 2.42 -1.04 12.37
N PHE A 14 1.08 -1.11 12.38
CA PHE A 14 0.31 -2.04 11.56
C PHE A 14 0.16 -1.60 10.10
N VAL A 15 -0.17 -0.32 9.86
CA VAL A 15 -0.47 0.20 8.51
C VAL A 15 0.81 0.59 7.76
N VAL A 16 1.74 1.22 8.46
CA VAL A 16 3.00 1.70 7.87
C VAL A 16 4.06 0.61 7.97
N GLY A 17 4.12 -0.10 9.10
CA GLY A 17 5.13 -1.11 9.35
C GLY A 17 6.55 -0.56 9.27
N ASP A 18 7.45 -1.36 8.74
CA ASP A 18 8.87 -1.05 8.58
C ASP A 18 9.16 -0.13 7.37
N ASP A 19 8.26 -0.06 6.37
CA ASP A 19 8.46 0.72 5.14
C ASP A 19 7.24 1.56 4.75
N TRP A 20 7.32 2.86 5.05
CA TRP A 20 6.30 3.84 4.70
C TRP A 20 6.02 3.93 3.19
N ARG A 21 6.98 3.54 2.34
CA ARG A 21 6.80 3.57 0.88
C ARG A 21 5.79 2.53 0.43
N THR A 22 5.82 1.35 1.06
CA THR A 22 4.84 0.29 0.78
C THR A 22 3.44 0.77 1.12
N ALA A 23 3.25 1.44 2.25
CA ALA A 23 1.96 2.04 2.62
C ALA A 23 1.48 3.06 1.59
N VAL A 24 2.36 3.95 1.11
CA VAL A 24 2.01 4.92 0.05
C VAL A 24 1.59 4.22 -1.24
N MET A 25 2.30 3.16 -1.65
CA MET A 25 1.94 2.40 -2.85
C MET A 25 0.59 1.71 -2.73
N VAL A 26 0.26 1.19 -1.55
CA VAL A 26 -1.06 0.59 -1.27
C VAL A 26 -2.17 1.63 -1.36
N VAL A 27 -1.99 2.81 -0.76
CA VAL A 27 -2.95 3.92 -0.86
C VAL A 27 -3.15 4.33 -2.32
N ALA A 28 -2.08 4.43 -3.11
CA ALA A 28 -2.16 4.73 -4.53
C ALA A 28 -2.93 3.65 -5.31
N ALA A 29 -2.72 2.38 -5.00
CA ALA A 29 -3.42 1.26 -5.62
C ALA A 29 -4.93 1.25 -5.32
N ILE A 30 -5.31 1.56 -4.08
CA ILE A 30 -6.72 1.72 -3.68
C ILE A 30 -7.34 2.91 -4.42
N GLY A 31 -6.64 4.04 -4.49
CA GLY A 31 -7.07 5.22 -5.25
C GLY A 31 -7.29 4.92 -6.73
N ALA A 32 -6.35 4.21 -7.37
CA ALA A 32 -6.47 3.78 -8.75
C ALA A 32 -7.68 2.84 -8.96
N THR A 33 -7.92 1.92 -8.03
CA THR A 33 -9.08 1.01 -8.06
C THR A 33 -10.39 1.79 -7.97
N ALA A 34 -10.46 2.79 -7.07
CA ALA A 34 -11.63 3.63 -6.91
C ALA A 34 -11.92 4.50 -8.15
N LEU A 35 -10.87 5.02 -8.81
CA LEU A 35 -11.00 5.76 -10.06
C LEU A 35 -11.48 4.86 -11.21
N ALA A 36 -10.93 3.65 -11.33
CA ALA A 36 -11.36 2.68 -12.33
C ALA A 36 -12.83 2.28 -12.13
N ALA A 37 -13.22 2.01 -10.87
CA ALA A 37 -14.60 1.65 -10.53
C ALA A 37 -15.61 2.79 -10.80
N ARG A 38 -15.20 4.06 -10.70
CA ARG A 38 -16.05 5.21 -11.07
C ARG A 38 -16.31 5.33 -12.57
N GLY A 39 -15.43 4.77 -13.41
CA GLY A 39 -15.54 4.85 -14.87
C GLY A 39 -16.26 3.66 -15.52
N ASP A 40 -16.98 2.83 -14.75
CA ASP A 40 -17.53 1.52 -15.20
C ASP A 40 -16.46 0.57 -15.81
N VAL A 41 -15.19 0.82 -15.52
CA VAL A 41 -14.09 -0.07 -15.93
C VAL A 41 -14.02 -1.22 -14.94
N SER A 42 -13.95 -2.44 -15.46
CA SER A 42 -13.77 -3.62 -14.64
C SER A 42 -12.42 -3.57 -13.91
N ALA A 43 -12.44 -3.25 -12.61
CA ALA A 43 -11.23 -2.90 -11.84
C ALA A 43 -10.42 -4.11 -11.33
N TRP A 44 -10.80 -5.34 -11.72
CA TRP A 44 -10.18 -6.58 -11.23
C TRP A 44 -8.67 -6.67 -11.51
N TRP A 45 -8.18 -6.00 -12.56
CA TRP A 45 -6.75 -6.02 -12.94
C TRP A 45 -5.90 -5.04 -12.14
N VAL A 46 -6.52 -4.06 -11.46
CA VAL A 46 -5.79 -2.99 -10.75
C VAL A 46 -5.01 -3.56 -9.57
N MET A 47 -5.63 -4.44 -8.77
CA MET A 47 -4.94 -5.08 -7.64
C MET A 47 -3.79 -5.99 -8.06
N PRO A 48 -3.95 -6.93 -9.01
CA PRO A 48 -2.84 -7.73 -9.54
C PRO A 48 -1.68 -6.87 -10.07
N ALA A 49 -1.96 -5.81 -10.83
CA ALA A 49 -0.94 -4.90 -11.36
C ALA A 49 -0.23 -4.13 -10.24
N ALA A 50 -0.98 -3.66 -9.24
CA ALA A 50 -0.43 -2.98 -8.07
C ALA A 50 0.49 -3.90 -7.26
N VAL A 51 0.07 -5.15 -7.01
CA VAL A 51 0.89 -6.14 -6.30
C VAL A 51 2.18 -6.43 -7.06
N ALA A 52 2.10 -6.65 -8.37
CA ALA A 52 3.28 -6.86 -9.21
C ALA A 52 4.24 -5.66 -9.19
N GLY A 53 3.70 -4.44 -9.26
CA GLY A 53 4.49 -3.20 -9.20
C GLY A 53 5.17 -2.99 -7.85
N VAL A 54 4.44 -3.18 -6.74
CA VAL A 54 5.00 -3.11 -5.38
C VAL A 54 6.09 -4.16 -5.20
N LEU A 55 5.83 -5.40 -5.60
CA LEU A 55 6.80 -6.49 -5.50
C LEU A 55 8.07 -6.18 -6.31
N TYR A 56 7.92 -5.71 -7.56
CA TYR A 56 9.05 -5.35 -8.40
C TYR A 56 9.92 -4.25 -7.76
N LEU A 57 9.29 -3.19 -7.25
CA LEU A 57 10.02 -2.09 -6.60
C LEU A 57 10.71 -2.54 -5.30
N SER A 58 10.03 -3.36 -4.50
CA SER A 58 10.59 -3.95 -3.28
C SER A 58 11.80 -4.83 -3.60
N LEU A 59 11.67 -5.70 -4.61
CA LEU A 59 12.77 -6.57 -5.06
C LEU A 59 13.93 -5.75 -5.60
N ARG A 60 13.68 -4.80 -6.52
CA ARG A 60 14.73 -3.92 -7.08
C ARG A 60 15.48 -3.17 -5.98
N ARG A 61 14.81 -2.75 -4.91
CA ARG A 61 15.44 -2.09 -3.76
C ARG A 61 16.26 -3.07 -2.92
N ALA A 62 15.77 -4.28 -2.71
CA ALA A 62 16.45 -5.30 -1.91
C ALA A 62 17.67 -5.88 -2.62
N THR A 63 17.59 -6.08 -3.94
CA THR A 63 18.63 -6.72 -4.77
C THR A 63 19.51 -5.74 -5.53
N GLY A 64 19.11 -4.47 -5.64
CA GLY A 64 19.90 -3.40 -6.23
C GLY A 64 21.06 -2.97 -5.30
N ARG A 65 22.05 -3.85 -5.18
CA ARG A 65 23.41 -3.57 -4.72
C ARG A 65 24.39 -4.17 -5.71
#